data_AF-A0A843AZ54-F1
#
_entry.id   AF-A0A843AZ54-F1
#
_cell.length_a   1.000
_cell.length_b   1.000
_cell.length_c   1.000
_cell.angle_alpha   90.00
_cell.angle_beta   90.00
_cell.angle_gamma   90.00
#
_symmetry.space_group_name_H-M   'P 1'
#
loop_
_entity.id
_entity.type
_entity.pdbx_description
1 polymer ?
#
loop_
_entity_poly.entity_id
_entity_poly.type
_entity_poly.pdbx_seq_one_letter_code
_entity_poly.pdbx_strand_id
1 'polypeptide(L)'
;MSVDKQDVVTGQQLMATVGVMNNGTADGDYEVRLFLEGVQVNFTTVSLGVGNSTTVKLGVTSNVAGTPTIRVDQNTTTFNCHERFVVGDMMKWHLTGYDADFDETIDAFMTTKVIIANSTSFTMQETYDGIGLINSTTVHSYDEIWSTGLANLTLVGKEQVSTAFGTKALSHYTYTYDVGPYQFNYSLFIDPVTEVRFKIATSYTTNNGLSTLNFDLVETNKVWVAGI
;
A
#
# COMPACT_ATOMS: atom_id res chain seq x y z
N MET A 1 12.36 1.88 -21.65
CA MET A 1 12.03 0.84 -20.64
C MET A 1 10.91 1.37 -19.77
N SER A 2 10.04 0.51 -19.27
CA SER A 2 9.03 0.86 -18.27
C SER A 2 8.96 -0.20 -17.17
N VAL A 3 8.37 0.17 -16.04
CA VAL A 3 7.96 -0.75 -14.97
C VAL A 3 6.45 -0.73 -14.85
N ASP A 4 5.85 -1.84 -14.44
CA ASP A 4 4.40 -1.94 -14.22
C ASP A 4 3.94 -1.28 -12.90
N LYS A 5 4.87 -1.13 -11.94
CA LYS A 5 4.67 -0.49 -10.64
C LYS A 5 5.83 0.47 -10.34
N GLN A 6 5.51 1.68 -9.86
CA GLN A 6 6.52 2.65 -9.41
C GLN A 6 6.79 2.59 -7.91
N ASP A 7 5.84 2.05 -7.14
CA ASP A 7 5.91 1.88 -5.71
C ASP A 7 5.64 0.40 -5.40
N VAL A 8 6.53 -0.21 -4.61
CA VAL A 8 6.43 -1.60 -4.16
C VAL A 8 6.89 -1.72 -2.71
N VAL A 9 6.50 -2.79 -2.02
CA VAL A 9 7.07 -3.14 -0.71
C VAL A 9 8.21 -4.15 -0.85
N THR A 10 9.09 -4.21 0.16
CA THR A 10 10.19 -5.19 0.19
C THR A 10 9.67 -6.61 -0.01
N GLY A 11 10.26 -7.36 -0.95
CA GLY A 11 9.86 -8.71 -1.29
C GLY A 11 8.71 -8.82 -2.30
N GLN A 12 8.13 -7.71 -2.77
CA GLN A 12 7.16 -7.69 -3.87
C GLN A 12 7.90 -7.71 -5.21
N GLN A 13 7.36 -8.42 -6.20
CA GLN A 13 7.88 -8.44 -7.56
C GLN A 13 7.25 -7.32 -8.40
N LEU A 14 8.07 -6.68 -9.23
CA LEU A 14 7.65 -5.82 -10.32
C LEU A 14 8.22 -6.32 -11.66
N MET A 15 7.59 -5.91 -12.76
CA MET A 15 7.96 -6.30 -14.12
C MET A 15 8.59 -5.13 -14.88
N ALA A 16 9.87 -5.27 -15.21
CA ALA A 16 10.56 -4.37 -16.14
C ALA A 16 10.28 -4.81 -17.59
N THR A 17 9.82 -3.87 -18.42
CA THR A 17 9.49 -4.10 -19.82
C THR A 17 10.42 -3.29 -20.75
N VAL A 18 11.01 -3.97 -21.73
CA VAL A 18 11.90 -3.35 -22.73
C VAL A 18 11.58 -3.85 -24.14
N GLY A 19 11.70 -2.97 -25.13
CA GLY A 19 11.66 -3.34 -26.55
C GLY A 19 13.05 -3.73 -27.04
N VAL A 20 13.13 -4.82 -27.79
CA VAL A 20 14.37 -5.33 -28.42
C VAL A 20 14.13 -5.43 -29.91
N MET A 21 15.07 -4.95 -30.72
CA MET A 21 14.98 -4.96 -32.19
C MET A 21 16.31 -5.41 -32.79
N ASN A 22 16.26 -6.32 -33.77
CA ASN A 22 17.43 -6.71 -34.53
C ASN A 22 17.64 -5.74 -35.71
N ASN A 23 18.56 -4.80 -35.52
CA ASN A 23 19.00 -3.85 -36.55
C ASN A 23 20.18 -4.37 -37.40
N GLY A 24 20.58 -5.63 -37.19
CA GLY A 24 21.64 -6.28 -37.96
C GLY A 24 21.17 -6.74 -39.34
N THR A 25 22.07 -7.38 -40.07
CA THR A 25 21.81 -7.92 -41.42
C THR A 25 21.64 -9.44 -41.43
N ALA A 26 21.66 -10.07 -40.26
CA ALA A 26 21.46 -11.51 -40.08
C ALA A 26 20.61 -11.77 -38.85
N ASP A 27 19.98 -12.94 -38.83
CA ASP A 27 19.29 -13.45 -37.66
C ASP A 27 20.30 -13.67 -36.52
N GLY A 28 19.85 -13.48 -35.28
CA GLY A 28 20.73 -13.60 -34.14
C GLY A 28 20.01 -13.74 -32.82
N ASP A 29 20.76 -14.26 -31.85
CA ASP A 29 20.36 -14.36 -30.46
C ASP A 29 20.95 -13.19 -29.67
N TYR A 30 20.15 -12.62 -28.79
CA TYR A 30 20.57 -11.54 -27.90
C TYR A 30 20.12 -11.84 -26.47
N GLU A 31 21.05 -11.69 -25.52
CA GLU A 31 20.79 -11.87 -24.10
C GLU A 31 20.45 -10.52 -23.45
N VAL A 32 19.20 -10.36 -23.04
CA VAL A 32 18.71 -9.19 -22.32
C VAL A 32 18.98 -9.38 -20.83
N ARG A 33 19.77 -8.50 -20.22
CA ARG A 33 20.19 -8.63 -18.81
C ARG A 33 19.54 -7.56 -17.93
N LEU A 34 19.00 -7.98 -16.79
CA LEU A 34 18.44 -7.12 -15.76
C LEU A 34 19.38 -7.06 -14.54
N PHE A 35 19.65 -5.84 -14.10
CA PHE A 35 20.45 -5.54 -12.93
C PHE A 35 19.62 -4.77 -11.90
N LEU A 36 19.86 -5.04 -10.62
CA LEU A 36 19.37 -4.29 -9.47
C LEU A 36 20.59 -3.81 -8.69
N GLU A 37 20.72 -2.49 -8.46
CA GLU A 37 21.88 -1.91 -7.78
C GLU A 37 23.23 -2.36 -8.37
N GLY A 38 23.28 -2.45 -9.70
CA GLY A 38 24.47 -2.89 -10.44
C GLY A 38 24.74 -4.39 -10.44
N VAL A 39 23.99 -5.20 -9.69
CA VAL A 39 24.12 -6.67 -9.66
C VAL A 39 23.14 -7.31 -10.64
N GLN A 40 23.61 -8.22 -11.50
CA GLN A 40 22.72 -8.95 -12.41
C GLN A 40 21.82 -9.89 -11.60
N VAL A 41 20.49 -9.73 -11.73
CA VAL A 41 19.48 -10.50 -10.99
C VAL A 41 18.62 -11.38 -11.88
N ASN A 42 18.53 -11.08 -13.19
CA ASN A 42 17.72 -11.84 -14.14
C ASN A 42 18.26 -11.67 -15.56
N PHE A 43 17.97 -12.60 -16.46
CA PHE A 43 18.27 -12.49 -17.88
C PHE A 43 17.33 -13.36 -18.72
N THR A 44 17.20 -13.05 -20.00
CA THR A 44 16.55 -13.93 -20.99
C THR A 44 17.20 -13.78 -22.34
N THR A 45 17.22 -14.86 -23.11
CA THR A 45 17.68 -14.83 -24.51
C THR A 45 16.48 -14.67 -25.43
N VAL A 46 16.61 -13.82 -26.45
CA VAL A 46 15.64 -13.67 -27.54
C VAL A 46 16.31 -13.93 -28.87
N SER A 47 15.66 -14.73 -29.71
CA SER A 47 16.07 -14.97 -31.10
C SER A 47 15.22 -14.09 -32.01
N LEU A 48 15.86 -13.21 -32.79
CA LEU A 48 15.17 -12.27 -33.66
C LEU A 48 15.73 -12.35 -35.08
N GLY A 49 14.83 -12.52 -36.04
CA GLY A 49 15.17 -12.34 -37.45
C GLY A 49 15.46 -10.87 -37.79
N VAL A 50 16.10 -10.64 -38.93
CA VAL A 50 16.43 -9.28 -39.42
C VAL A 50 15.22 -8.35 -39.43
N GLY A 51 15.35 -7.16 -38.83
CA GLY A 51 14.29 -6.14 -38.79
C GLY A 51 13.14 -6.45 -37.83
N ASN A 52 13.11 -7.64 -37.21
CA ASN A 52 12.08 -7.99 -36.24
C ASN A 52 12.36 -7.35 -34.88
N SER A 53 11.28 -7.13 -34.14
CA SER A 53 11.33 -6.65 -32.77
C SER A 53 10.42 -7.48 -31.86
N THR A 54 10.72 -7.47 -30.57
CA THR A 54 9.90 -8.09 -29.54
C THR A 54 9.92 -7.24 -28.27
N THR A 55 8.97 -7.52 -27.37
CA THR A 55 8.94 -6.94 -26.04
C THR A 55 9.33 -8.01 -25.03
N VAL A 56 10.29 -7.70 -24.17
CA VAL A 56 10.78 -8.58 -23.11
C VAL A 56 10.31 -8.05 -21.77
N LYS A 57 9.81 -8.96 -20.93
CA LYS A 57 9.42 -8.68 -19.55
C LYS A 57 10.30 -9.50 -18.61
N LEU A 58 10.95 -8.83 -17.67
CA LEU A 58 11.81 -9.46 -16.66
C LEU A 58 11.35 -9.04 -15.27
N GLY A 59 11.16 -10.02 -14.38
CA GLY A 59 10.77 -9.77 -13.00
C GLY A 59 11.97 -9.40 -12.12
N VAL A 60 11.78 -8.46 -11.21
CA VAL A 60 12.75 -8.06 -10.17
C VAL A 60 12.05 -7.84 -8.83
N THR A 61 12.78 -8.16 -7.76
CA THR A 61 12.35 -7.98 -6.37
C THR A 61 13.49 -7.29 -5.60
N SER A 62 13.17 -6.23 -4.87
CA SER A 62 14.08 -5.65 -3.86
C SER A 62 13.67 -6.13 -2.47
N ASN A 63 14.66 -6.47 -1.64
CA ASN A 63 14.46 -6.80 -0.22
C ASN A 63 14.93 -5.67 0.71
N VAL A 64 15.30 -4.52 0.13
CA VAL A 64 15.80 -3.36 0.86
C VAL A 64 14.93 -2.17 0.50
N ALA A 65 14.44 -1.47 1.52
CA ALA A 65 13.69 -0.25 1.35
C ALA A 65 14.59 0.90 0.87
N GLY A 66 14.02 1.85 0.13
CA GLY A 66 14.72 2.98 -0.47
C GLY A 66 14.24 3.24 -1.90
N THR A 67 15.12 3.76 -2.75
CA THR A 67 14.83 4.03 -4.17
C THR A 67 15.79 3.24 -5.05
N PRO A 68 15.59 1.91 -5.22
CA PRO A 68 16.54 1.11 -5.96
C PRO A 68 16.59 1.48 -7.44
N THR A 69 17.79 1.42 -8.00
CA THR A 69 18.03 1.56 -9.43
C THR A 69 18.02 0.19 -10.08
N ILE A 70 17.18 0.03 -11.10
CA ILE A 70 17.21 -1.11 -12.00
C ILE A 70 17.73 -0.70 -13.37
N ARG A 71 18.39 -1.65 -14.02
CA ARG A 71 18.94 -1.46 -15.35
C ARG A 71 18.65 -2.67 -16.22
N VAL A 72 18.01 -2.48 -17.37
CA VAL A 72 17.93 -3.49 -18.43
C VAL A 72 18.84 -3.04 -19.56
N ASP A 73 19.95 -3.76 -19.73
CA ASP A 73 21.08 -3.39 -20.60
C ASP A 73 21.57 -1.95 -20.37
N GLN A 74 21.33 -1.02 -21.30
CA GLN A 74 21.73 0.39 -21.15
C GLN A 74 20.63 1.28 -20.56
N ASN A 75 19.40 0.77 -20.41
CA ASN A 75 18.27 1.54 -19.92
C ASN A 75 18.19 1.44 -18.39
N THR A 76 18.20 2.58 -17.71
CA THR A 76 18.05 2.67 -16.26
C THR A 76 16.72 3.29 -15.87
N THR A 77 16.11 2.83 -14.79
CA THR A 77 15.05 3.55 -14.08
C THR A 77 15.18 3.27 -12.58
N THR A 78 14.52 4.09 -11.78
CA THR A 78 14.32 3.83 -10.36
C THR A 78 12.88 3.42 -10.09
N PHE A 79 12.65 2.82 -8.93
CA PHE A 79 11.33 2.64 -8.33
C PHE A 79 11.47 2.85 -6.81
N ASN A 80 10.38 3.10 -6.10
CA ASN A 80 10.42 3.20 -4.64
C ASN A 80 10.11 1.83 -4.03
N CYS A 81 10.95 1.39 -3.09
CA CYS A 81 10.75 0.18 -2.32
C CYS A 81 10.52 0.54 -0.85
N HIS A 82 9.38 0.15 -0.30
CA HIS A 82 8.97 0.52 1.04
C HIS A 82 9.10 -0.67 1.99
N GLU A 83 9.30 -0.43 3.27
CA GLU A 83 9.33 -1.53 4.24
C GLU A 83 7.99 -2.25 4.30
N ARG A 84 8.04 -3.57 4.28
CA ARG A 84 6.88 -4.42 4.45
C ARG A 84 6.46 -4.49 5.93
N PHE A 85 5.17 -4.73 6.19
CA PHE A 85 4.72 -5.10 7.53
C PHE A 85 5.35 -6.43 7.97
N VAL A 86 5.75 -6.52 9.23
CA VAL A 86 6.34 -7.70 9.85
C VAL A 86 5.56 -8.06 11.11
N VAL A 87 5.66 -9.32 11.51
CA VAL A 87 5.03 -9.80 12.76
C VAL A 87 5.52 -8.94 13.92
N GLY A 88 4.58 -8.40 14.68
CA GLY A 88 4.83 -7.51 15.81
C GLY A 88 4.64 -6.03 15.50
N ASP A 89 4.53 -5.62 14.23
CA ASP A 89 4.14 -4.26 13.89
C ASP A 89 2.76 -3.94 14.50
N MET A 90 2.62 -2.73 15.03
CA MET A 90 1.48 -2.31 15.82
C MET A 90 1.15 -0.85 15.54
N MET A 91 -0.14 -0.56 15.49
CA MET A 91 -0.70 0.80 15.49
C MET A 91 -1.80 0.87 16.55
N LYS A 92 -1.75 1.90 17.40
CA LYS A 92 -2.79 2.21 18.38
C LYS A 92 -3.48 3.50 17.99
N TRP A 93 -4.79 3.44 18.00
CA TRP A 93 -5.70 4.49 17.59
C TRP A 93 -6.53 4.93 18.79
N HIS A 94 -6.70 6.22 18.96
CA HIS A 94 -7.66 6.82 19.88
C HIS A 94 -8.95 7.10 19.11
N LEU A 95 -10.04 6.58 19.63
CA LEU A 95 -11.37 6.65 19.04
C LEU A 95 -12.17 7.65 19.86
N THR A 96 -12.60 8.75 19.24
CA THR A 96 -13.41 9.76 19.90
C THR A 96 -14.64 10.09 19.10
N GLY A 97 -15.78 10.29 19.74
CA GLY A 97 -16.99 10.61 19.00
C GLY A 97 -18.28 10.43 19.77
N TYR A 98 -19.36 10.31 19.03
CA TYR A 98 -20.70 10.10 19.56
C TYR A 98 -21.42 9.05 18.73
N ASP A 99 -22.01 8.06 19.39
CA ASP A 99 -22.86 7.07 18.76
C ASP A 99 -24.33 7.33 19.09
N ALA A 100 -25.10 7.69 18.07
CA ALA A 100 -26.53 7.94 18.17
C ALA A 100 -27.36 6.69 18.48
N ASP A 101 -26.86 5.48 18.21
CA ASP A 101 -27.60 4.25 18.50
C ASP A 101 -27.57 3.90 19.99
N PHE A 102 -26.49 4.27 20.68
CA PHE A 102 -26.31 4.06 22.12
C PHE A 102 -26.51 5.34 22.95
N ASP A 103 -26.66 6.50 22.29
CA ASP A 103 -26.71 7.82 22.93
C ASP A 103 -25.51 8.04 23.88
N GLU A 104 -24.31 7.68 23.39
CA GLU A 104 -23.09 7.69 24.20
C GLU A 104 -21.92 8.38 23.50
N THR A 105 -21.08 9.03 24.31
CA THR A 105 -19.79 9.55 23.85
C THR A 105 -18.78 8.41 23.87
N ILE A 106 -18.10 8.20 22.74
CA ILE A 106 -17.02 7.24 22.62
C ILE A 106 -15.70 7.93 22.98
N ASP A 107 -14.96 7.32 23.91
CA ASP A 107 -13.57 7.62 24.23
C ASP A 107 -12.86 6.29 24.50
N ALA A 108 -12.24 5.73 23.46
CA ALA A 108 -11.78 4.35 23.42
C ALA A 108 -10.46 4.20 22.66
N PHE A 109 -9.83 3.04 22.74
CA PHE A 109 -8.63 2.74 21.96
C PHE A 109 -8.83 1.49 21.11
N MET A 110 -8.27 1.51 19.90
CA MET A 110 -8.14 0.34 19.05
C MET A 110 -6.66 0.08 18.83
N THR A 111 -6.21 -1.14 19.09
CA THR A 111 -4.85 -1.57 18.73
C THR A 111 -4.94 -2.57 17.60
N THR A 112 -4.28 -2.27 16.48
CA THR A 112 -4.08 -3.21 15.39
C THR A 112 -2.66 -3.75 15.45
N LYS A 113 -2.52 -5.07 15.37
CA LYS A 113 -1.22 -5.75 15.47
C LYS A 113 -1.07 -6.79 14.38
N VAL A 114 0.05 -6.77 13.68
CA VAL A 114 0.41 -7.80 12.70
C VAL A 114 0.83 -9.05 13.45
N ILE A 115 0.03 -10.11 13.37
CA ILE A 115 0.26 -11.39 14.06
C ILE A 115 0.83 -12.47 13.14
N ILE A 116 0.64 -12.34 11.83
CA ILE A 116 1.20 -13.23 10.80
C ILE A 116 1.62 -12.36 9.62
N ALA A 117 2.78 -12.62 9.03
CA ALA A 117 3.22 -11.98 7.79
C ALA A 117 3.99 -12.97 6.93
N ASN A 118 3.80 -12.90 5.62
CA ASN A 118 4.52 -13.69 4.62
C ASN A 118 4.85 -12.83 3.39
N SER A 119 5.22 -13.46 2.28
CA SER A 119 5.64 -12.76 1.06
C SER A 119 4.52 -12.06 0.29
N THR A 120 3.26 -12.43 0.52
CA THR A 120 2.09 -11.95 -0.24
C THR A 120 0.99 -11.37 0.64
N SER A 121 0.92 -11.76 1.91
CA SER A 121 -0.12 -11.31 2.84
C SER A 121 0.39 -11.16 4.27
N PHE A 122 -0.45 -10.54 5.09
CA PHE A 122 -0.28 -10.46 6.52
C PHE A 122 -1.66 -10.47 7.20
N THR A 123 -1.68 -10.78 8.49
CA THR A 123 -2.89 -10.88 9.30
C THR A 123 -2.80 -9.89 10.43
N MET A 124 -3.81 -9.02 10.54
CA MET A 124 -3.95 -8.11 11.65
C MET A 124 -4.95 -8.63 12.65
N GLN A 125 -4.60 -8.51 13.93
CA GLN A 125 -5.52 -8.61 15.04
C GLN A 125 -5.89 -7.21 15.49
N GLU A 126 -7.19 -6.94 15.58
CA GLU A 126 -7.72 -5.71 16.15
C GLU A 126 -8.23 -5.99 17.55
N THR A 127 -7.86 -5.13 18.49
CA THR A 127 -8.32 -5.19 19.88
C THR A 127 -8.87 -3.85 20.29
N TYR A 128 -10.00 -3.85 20.98
CA TYR A 128 -10.70 -2.64 21.40
C TYR A 128 -10.68 -2.54 22.93
N ASP A 129 -10.42 -1.34 23.44
CA ASP A 129 -10.39 -1.01 24.87
C ASP A 129 -11.25 0.24 25.10
N GLY A 130 -12.07 0.25 26.14
CA GLY A 130 -13.02 1.34 26.41
C GLY A 130 -14.29 1.35 25.56
N ILE A 131 -14.50 0.37 24.66
CA ILE A 131 -15.74 0.19 23.91
C ILE A 131 -16.10 -1.30 23.82
N GLY A 132 -17.39 -1.63 23.85
CA GLY A 132 -17.91 -3.01 23.82
C GLY A 132 -17.82 -3.73 22.47
N LEU A 133 -16.83 -3.37 21.63
CA LEU A 133 -16.62 -3.99 20.33
C LEU A 133 -15.89 -5.33 20.45
N ILE A 134 -16.17 -6.24 19.51
CA ILE A 134 -15.55 -7.56 19.47
C ILE A 134 -14.21 -7.46 18.75
N ASN A 135 -13.17 -8.03 19.36
CA ASN A 135 -11.87 -8.18 18.73
C ASN A 135 -11.99 -8.93 17.39
N SER A 136 -11.28 -8.44 16.38
CA SER A 136 -11.35 -8.98 15.03
C SER A 136 -9.99 -9.50 14.58
N THR A 137 -9.99 -10.36 13.57
CA THR A 137 -8.76 -10.77 12.89
C THR A 137 -9.03 -10.83 11.40
N THR A 138 -8.24 -10.09 10.63
CA THR A 138 -8.44 -9.94 9.20
C THR A 138 -7.13 -10.22 8.46
N VAL A 139 -7.23 -10.97 7.36
CA VAL A 139 -6.11 -11.26 6.45
C VAL A 139 -6.15 -10.27 5.30
N HIS A 140 -5.00 -9.71 4.96
CA HIS A 140 -4.87 -8.73 3.90
C HIS A 140 -3.73 -9.12 2.96
N SER A 141 -3.94 -8.95 1.66
CA SER A 141 -2.84 -9.01 0.70
C SER A 141 -2.03 -7.70 0.71
N TYR A 142 -0.72 -7.78 0.43
CA TYR A 142 0.07 -6.58 0.15
C TYR A 142 -0.34 -5.90 -1.15
N ASP A 143 -0.93 -6.64 -2.10
CA ASP A 143 -1.46 -6.07 -3.33
C ASP A 143 -2.92 -5.57 -3.18
N GLU A 144 -3.53 -5.70 -1.99
CA GLU A 144 -4.90 -5.29 -1.73
C GLU A 144 -4.95 -3.92 -1.05
N ILE A 145 -5.87 -3.07 -1.49
CA ILE A 145 -6.23 -1.87 -0.74
C ILE A 145 -7.15 -2.31 0.42
N TRP A 146 -6.68 -2.27 1.66
CA TRP A 146 -7.40 -2.77 2.84
C TRP A 146 -8.65 -1.95 3.15
N SER A 147 -9.75 -2.28 2.48
CA SER A 147 -11.10 -1.90 2.86
C SER A 147 -12.06 -2.75 2.07
N THR A 148 -12.99 -3.40 2.76
CA THR A 148 -14.19 -3.95 2.12
C THR A 148 -14.84 -2.84 1.26
N GLY A 149 -14.95 -3.03 -0.05
CA GLY A 149 -15.72 -2.13 -0.94
C GLY A 149 -14.93 -1.16 -1.83
N LEU A 150 -13.82 -1.59 -2.44
CA LEU A 150 -12.99 -0.78 -3.35
C LEU A 150 -13.68 -0.27 -4.63
N ALA A 151 -14.94 -0.61 -4.89
CA ALA A 151 -15.63 -0.11 -6.07
C ALA A 151 -15.88 1.43 -6.03
N ASN A 152 -15.80 2.07 -4.86
CA ASN A 152 -16.30 3.44 -4.65
C ASN A 152 -15.28 4.43 -4.04
N LEU A 153 -13.97 4.16 -4.08
CA LEU A 153 -12.98 5.14 -3.60
C LEU A 153 -12.86 6.31 -4.58
N THR A 154 -13.05 7.52 -4.06
CA THR A 154 -12.82 8.76 -4.80
C THR A 154 -11.58 9.44 -4.24
N LEU A 155 -10.53 9.61 -5.06
CA LEU A 155 -9.35 10.39 -4.68
C LEU A 155 -9.75 11.86 -4.54
N VAL A 156 -9.60 12.41 -3.34
CA VAL A 156 -9.81 13.84 -3.05
C VAL A 156 -8.54 14.63 -3.40
N GLY A 157 -7.38 14.10 -3.05
CA GLY A 157 -6.10 14.76 -3.31
C GLY A 157 -5.01 14.28 -2.37
N LYS A 158 -4.00 15.13 -2.14
CA LYS A 158 -2.99 14.92 -1.11
C LYS A 158 -3.20 15.92 0.03
N GLU A 159 -3.14 15.44 1.26
CA GLU A 159 -3.33 16.25 2.47
C GLU A 159 -2.20 16.03 3.47
N GLN A 160 -1.81 17.09 4.18
CA GLN A 160 -0.82 17.00 5.25
C GLN A 160 -1.50 16.47 6.51
N VAL A 161 -1.20 15.23 6.87
CA VAL A 161 -1.69 14.61 8.10
C VAL A 161 -0.59 14.67 9.14
N SER A 162 -0.90 15.31 10.27
CA SER A 162 -0.01 15.39 11.42
C SER A 162 -0.43 14.37 12.45
N THR A 163 0.52 13.56 12.90
CA THR A 163 0.35 12.58 13.98
C THR A 163 1.35 12.88 15.09
N ALA A 164 1.27 12.16 16.21
CA ALA A 164 2.30 12.21 17.24
C ALA A 164 3.71 11.80 16.71
N PHE A 165 3.79 11.19 15.52
CA PHE A 165 5.00 10.69 14.89
C PHE A 165 5.53 11.61 13.77
N GLY A 166 4.88 12.75 13.55
CA GLY A 166 5.27 13.73 12.54
C GLY A 166 4.17 14.03 11.52
N THR A 167 4.49 14.90 10.58
CA THR A 167 3.58 15.37 9.53
C THR A 167 3.99 14.78 8.18
N LYS A 168 3.02 14.26 7.42
CA LYS A 168 3.27 13.68 6.11
C LYS A 168 2.14 13.98 5.12
N ALA A 169 2.49 14.17 3.85
CA ALA A 169 1.53 14.28 2.77
C ALA A 169 0.98 12.88 2.42
N LEU A 170 -0.28 12.63 2.73
CA LEU A 170 -0.97 11.38 2.44
C LEU A 170 -1.98 11.58 1.31
N SER A 171 -2.18 10.55 0.50
CA SER A 171 -3.28 10.52 -0.47
C SER A 171 -4.60 10.34 0.27
N HIS A 172 -5.49 11.32 0.19
CA HIS A 172 -6.80 11.30 0.80
C HIS A 172 -7.84 10.76 -0.19
N TYR A 173 -8.53 9.70 0.21
CA TYR A 173 -9.66 9.11 -0.49
C TYR A 173 -10.90 9.21 0.38
N THR A 174 -12.05 9.41 -0.24
CA THR A 174 -13.34 9.23 0.41
C THR A 174 -14.02 7.99 -0.15
N TYR A 175 -14.72 7.24 0.71
CA TYR A 175 -15.69 6.26 0.23
C TYR A 175 -16.93 6.25 1.10
N THR A 176 -18.05 5.99 0.44
CA THR A 176 -19.33 5.76 1.09
C THR A 176 -19.72 4.31 0.89
N TYR A 177 -20.17 3.67 1.96
CA TYR A 177 -20.63 2.28 1.95
C TYR A 177 -21.94 2.18 2.71
N ASP A 178 -22.95 1.61 2.06
CA ASP A 178 -24.30 1.46 2.63
C ASP A 178 -24.50 0.01 3.12
N VAL A 179 -25.01 -0.15 4.34
CA VAL A 179 -25.39 -1.45 4.94
C VAL A 179 -26.81 -1.33 5.46
N GLY A 180 -27.80 -1.78 4.68
CA GLY A 180 -29.20 -1.63 5.06
C GLY A 180 -29.58 -0.15 5.19
N PRO A 181 -30.05 0.33 6.36
CA PRO A 181 -30.35 1.74 6.58
C PRO A 181 -29.12 2.59 6.92
N TYR A 182 -27.97 1.96 7.16
CA TYR A 182 -26.77 2.66 7.61
C TYR A 182 -25.94 3.13 6.41
N GLN A 183 -25.59 4.42 6.39
CA GLN A 183 -24.64 4.98 5.44
C GLN A 183 -23.36 5.35 6.18
N PHE A 184 -22.24 4.76 5.78
CA PHE A 184 -20.94 5.05 6.36
C PHE A 184 -20.09 5.88 5.40
N ASN A 185 -19.57 7.00 5.89
CA ASN A 185 -18.62 7.85 5.18
C ASN A 185 -17.24 7.72 5.83
N TYR A 186 -16.24 7.45 5.00
CA TYR A 186 -14.87 7.30 5.45
C TYR A 186 -13.95 8.20 4.67
N SER A 187 -13.00 8.80 5.39
CA SER A 187 -11.78 9.37 4.84
C SER A 187 -10.66 8.37 5.07
N LEU A 188 -10.09 7.86 3.98
CA LEU A 188 -8.94 6.97 3.99
C LEU A 188 -7.73 7.77 3.52
N PHE A 189 -6.77 7.98 4.41
CA PHE A 189 -5.47 8.55 4.05
C PHE A 189 -4.49 7.41 3.86
N ILE A 190 -3.87 7.36 2.70
CA ILE A 190 -2.86 6.35 2.37
C ILE A 190 -1.55 7.09 2.21
N ASP A 191 -0.55 6.71 2.99
CA ASP A 191 0.81 7.07 2.65
C ASP A 191 1.15 6.41 1.31
N PRO A 192 1.31 7.17 0.20
CA PRO A 192 1.65 6.56 -1.07
C PRO A 192 3.02 5.89 -1.05
N VAL A 193 3.84 6.20 -0.03
CA VAL A 193 5.15 5.63 0.21
C VAL A 193 4.97 4.35 1.03
N THR A 194 4.77 4.44 2.34
CA THR A 194 4.80 3.24 3.20
C THR A 194 3.57 2.32 3.09
N GLU A 195 2.57 2.70 2.31
CA GLU A 195 1.22 2.11 2.29
C GLU A 195 0.54 2.06 3.67
N VAL A 196 1.09 2.76 4.68
CA VAL A 196 0.43 2.97 5.96
C VAL A 196 -0.85 3.74 5.69
N ARG A 197 -1.97 3.16 6.15
CA ARG A 197 -3.31 3.68 5.94
C ARG A 197 -3.87 4.21 7.25
N PHE A 198 -4.46 5.39 7.20
CA PHE A 198 -5.28 5.97 8.25
C PHE A 198 -6.71 5.92 7.77
N LYS A 199 -7.51 5.15 8.48
CA LYS A 199 -8.95 5.15 8.27
C LYS A 199 -9.55 6.07 9.31
N ILE A 200 -10.16 7.16 8.86
CA ILE A 200 -10.98 8.05 9.67
C ILE A 200 -12.43 7.81 9.24
N ALA A 201 -13.28 7.28 10.13
CA ALA A 201 -14.72 7.33 9.86
C ALA A 201 -15.16 8.79 10.05
N THR A 202 -15.59 9.46 9.01
CA THR A 202 -15.98 10.88 9.14
C THR A 202 -17.39 11.01 9.67
N SER A 203 -18.28 10.09 9.33
CA SER A 203 -19.61 9.95 9.93
C SER A 203 -20.29 8.65 9.49
N TYR A 204 -21.29 8.20 10.26
CA TYR A 204 -22.29 7.30 9.72
C TYR A 204 -23.70 7.70 10.18
N THR A 205 -24.67 7.54 9.29
CA THR A 205 -26.07 7.82 9.60
C THR A 205 -26.74 6.53 10.04
N THR A 206 -27.40 6.56 11.20
CA THR A 206 -28.20 5.46 11.74
C THR A 206 -29.69 5.75 11.62
N ASN A 207 -30.53 4.80 12.04
CA ASN A 207 -31.97 5.04 12.15
C ASN A 207 -32.32 6.12 13.18
N ASN A 208 -31.43 6.37 14.15
CA ASN A 208 -31.68 7.23 15.31
C ASN A 208 -30.95 8.58 15.23
N GLY A 209 -30.04 8.79 14.27
CA GLY A 209 -29.34 10.05 14.09
C GLY A 209 -28.01 9.92 13.37
N LEU A 210 -27.19 10.97 13.48
CA LEU A 210 -25.84 11.00 12.94
C LEU A 210 -24.85 10.60 14.03
N SER A 211 -24.11 9.51 13.81
CA SER A 211 -22.96 9.13 14.62
C SER A 211 -21.68 9.67 13.97
N THR A 212 -20.72 10.08 14.81
CA THR A 212 -19.41 10.58 14.36
C THR A 212 -18.33 9.88 15.17
N LEU A 213 -17.28 9.38 14.52
CA LEU A 213 -16.23 8.63 15.19
C LEU A 213 -14.87 8.93 14.57
N ASN A 214 -14.08 9.77 15.21
CA ASN A 214 -12.73 10.09 14.79
C ASN A 214 -11.75 8.99 15.25
N PHE A 215 -10.73 8.75 14.43
CA PHE A 215 -9.67 7.78 14.70
C PHE A 215 -8.33 8.50 14.59
N ASP A 216 -7.67 8.71 15.72
CA ASP A 216 -6.38 9.40 15.80
C ASP A 216 -5.26 8.39 16.07
N LEU A 217 -4.23 8.33 15.23
CA LEU A 217 -3.08 7.45 15.49
C LEU A 217 -2.27 8.03 16.66
N VAL A 218 -2.24 7.31 17.79
CA VAL A 218 -1.58 7.74 19.03
C VAL A 218 -0.33 6.93 19.37
N GLU A 219 -0.18 5.73 18.81
CA GLU A 219 1.01 4.88 19.01
C GLU A 219 1.33 4.09 17.75
N THR A 220 2.62 3.94 17.42
CA THR A 220 3.08 2.97 16.44
C THR A 220 4.54 2.59 16.70
N ASN A 221 4.89 1.33 16.44
CA ASN A 221 6.28 0.87 16.45
C ASN A 221 6.90 0.83 15.04
N LYS A 222 6.13 1.17 14.00
CA LYS A 222 6.68 1.44 12.68
C LYS A 222 7.29 2.83 12.65
N VAL A 223 8.51 2.91 12.15
CA VAL A 223 9.20 4.20 12.00
C VAL A 223 8.49 5.00 10.92
N TRP A 224 7.76 6.03 11.35
CA TRP A 224 7.33 7.13 10.50
C TRP A 224 8.55 8.00 10.24
N VAL A 225 9.27 7.72 9.16
CA VAL A 225 10.30 8.67 8.70
C VAL A 225 9.55 9.87 8.14
N ALA A 226 9.64 11.01 8.82
CA ALA A 226 9.18 12.28 8.29
C ALA A 226 9.83 12.48 6.92
N GLY A 227 9.01 12.65 5.88
CA GLY A 227 9.54 13.03 4.58
C GLY A 227 10.23 14.38 4.74
N ILE A 228 11.55 14.41 4.50
CA ILE A 228 12.32 15.65 4.39
C ILE A 228 11.89 16.37 3.12
#